data_AF-A0A952TC31-F1
#
_entry.id   AF-A0A952TC31-F1
#
_cell.length_a   1.000
_cell.length_b   1.000
_cell.length_c   1.000
_cell.angle_alpha   90.00
_cell.angle_beta   90.00
_cell.angle_gamma   90.00
#
_symmetry.space_group_name_H-M   'P 1'
#
loop_
_entity.id
_entity.type
_entity.pdbx_description
1 polymer ?
#
loop_
_entity_poly.entity_id
_entity_poly.type
_entity_poly.pdbx_seq_one_letter_code
_entity_poly.pdbx_strand_id
1 'polypeptide(L)'
;MKYAFHLISVLLMTFFLLSCEEREEIQSKTNIEATPDSLKQELTTITAKFDAVYTNSNGAIFSFTDKEGKSYDFWETGENVEGLEFTRSLQPNYIDPKFDNILFEVTYTTRKKEFYLSGSEVGELRDVLSIVSVKELKADLNISVEDILRMQLSGTEPFWSIKFKEDYAEFFTPDNIDGVKIFYKIESGNKAKPKLKDVVKNVDKLAVEILGTLKGERIKIKIKREKCSDDMSDEIFSFSAEVLMSKSTKLNGCGKIHL
;
A
#
# COMPACT_ATOMS: atom_id res chain seq x y z
N MET A 1 -23.81 96.89 24.70
CA MET A 1 -25.18 96.91 24.11
C MET A 1 -25.17 95.86 23.00
N LYS A 2 -25.78 94.69 23.22
CA LYS A 2 -27.16 94.30 22.77
C LYS A 2 -27.24 94.38 21.24
N TYR A 3 -27.45 93.31 20.45
CA TYR A 3 -28.57 92.34 20.40
C TYR A 3 -28.09 91.01 19.73
N ALA A 4 -28.37 89.80 20.26
CA ALA A 4 -29.58 88.94 20.16
C ALA A 4 -29.65 88.11 18.84
N PHE A 5 -29.49 86.77 18.84
CA PHE A 5 -30.44 85.66 19.15
C PHE A 5 -31.57 85.42 18.12
N HIS A 6 -31.48 84.33 17.34
CA HIS A 6 -32.48 83.25 17.06
C HIS A 6 -32.11 82.54 15.74
N LEU A 7 -31.80 81.23 15.69
CA LEU A 7 -32.55 79.97 15.89
C LEU A 7 -33.44 79.54 14.70
N ILE A 8 -33.28 78.26 14.31
CA ILE A 8 -34.23 77.30 13.69
C ILE A 8 -33.93 76.86 12.23
N SER A 9 -33.27 75.69 12.13
CA SER A 9 -33.68 74.44 11.46
C SER A 9 -34.55 74.51 10.19
N VAL A 10 -34.06 73.99 9.06
CA VAL A 10 -34.79 73.01 8.22
C VAL A 10 -33.78 72.05 7.54
N LEU A 11 -34.07 70.77 7.72
CA LEU A 11 -33.52 69.57 7.10
C LEU A 11 -33.77 69.57 5.57
N LEU A 12 -32.79 69.26 4.70
CA LEU A 12 -33.10 68.57 3.43
C LEU A 12 -31.87 67.85 2.81
N MET A 13 -32.03 66.53 2.77
CA MET A 13 -31.50 65.49 1.88
C MET A 13 -30.68 65.86 0.62
N THR A 14 -29.54 65.16 0.50
CA THR A 14 -28.99 64.43 -0.69
C THR A 14 -29.10 65.06 -2.09
N PHE A 15 -27.95 65.33 -2.71
CA PHE A 15 -27.44 64.79 -3.99
C PHE A 15 -26.31 65.71 -4.48
N PHE A 16 -25.05 65.25 -4.45
CA PHE A 16 -23.98 65.89 -5.23
C PHE A 16 -23.60 64.92 -6.35
N LEU A 17 -24.03 65.29 -7.57
CA LEU A 17 -23.51 64.75 -8.81
C LEU A 17 -22.65 65.84 -9.48
N LEU A 18 -21.46 65.39 -9.88
CA LEU A 18 -20.71 65.76 -11.09
C LEU A 18 -20.12 67.17 -11.21
N SER A 19 -18.79 67.21 -11.14
CA SER A 19 -17.98 67.92 -12.13
C SER A 19 -16.82 66.99 -12.53
N CYS A 20 -16.87 66.52 -13.77
CA CYS A 20 -15.80 65.79 -14.45
C CYS A 20 -14.57 66.71 -14.67
N GLU A 21 -13.38 66.17 -14.46
CA GLU A 21 -12.26 66.45 -15.35
C GLU A 21 -11.46 65.16 -15.52
N GLU A 22 -11.50 64.65 -16.74
CA GLU A 22 -11.13 63.32 -17.22
C GLU A 22 -9.63 63.34 -17.59
N ARG A 23 -8.84 62.43 -17.02
CA ARG A 23 -7.43 62.24 -17.37
C ARG A 23 -7.29 60.91 -18.10
N GLU A 24 -6.68 60.98 -19.28
CA GLU A 24 -6.67 59.98 -20.36
C GLU A 24 -6.41 58.55 -19.90
N GLU A 25 -7.38 57.68 -20.20
CA GLU A 25 -7.31 56.23 -20.12
C GLU A 25 -6.94 55.70 -21.51
N ILE A 26 -5.74 55.14 -21.66
CA ILE A 26 -5.35 54.43 -22.89
C ILE A 26 -6.07 53.07 -22.89
N GLN A 27 -7.16 53.01 -23.65
CA GLN A 27 -7.79 51.76 -24.08
C GLN A 27 -6.87 50.99 -25.02
N SER A 28 -6.72 49.69 -24.78
CA SER A 28 -6.76 48.72 -25.88
C SER A 28 -7.72 47.59 -25.51
N LYS A 29 -8.97 47.69 -26.00
CA LYS A 29 -9.80 46.51 -26.22
C LYS A 29 -9.25 45.81 -27.46
N THR A 30 -9.07 44.48 -27.42
CA THR A 30 -9.82 43.49 -28.23
C THR A 30 -9.11 42.13 -28.19
N ASN A 31 -9.85 41.10 -27.79
CA ASN A 31 -9.68 39.65 -28.00
C ASN A 31 -8.35 38.97 -27.63
N ILE A 32 -8.37 38.28 -26.49
CA ILE A 32 -7.84 36.91 -26.37
C ILE A 32 -8.96 36.10 -25.69
N GLU A 33 -9.83 35.47 -26.49
CA GLU A 33 -9.95 34.02 -26.55
C GLU A 33 -9.97 33.33 -25.18
N ALA A 34 -11.20 32.99 -24.75
CA ALA A 34 -11.38 31.88 -23.85
C ALA A 34 -10.98 30.59 -24.58
N THR A 35 -9.82 30.03 -24.25
CA THR A 35 -9.49 28.60 -24.04
C THR A 35 -7.96 28.41 -24.14
N PRO A 36 -7.40 27.23 -23.80
CA PRO A 36 -7.70 26.30 -22.73
C PRO A 36 -6.40 25.86 -22.02
N ASP A 37 -6.37 25.69 -20.70
CA ASP A 37 -5.44 24.68 -20.17
C ASP A 37 -5.91 24.14 -18.83
N SER A 38 -6.82 23.17 -18.92
CA SER A 38 -6.63 21.98 -18.12
C SER A 38 -5.25 21.42 -18.47
N LEU A 39 -4.19 21.93 -17.84
CA LEU A 39 -2.98 21.13 -17.68
C LEU A 39 -3.49 19.83 -17.11
N LYS A 40 -3.52 18.78 -17.94
CA LYS A 40 -3.74 17.42 -17.48
C LYS A 40 -2.62 17.19 -16.49
N GLN A 41 -2.90 17.42 -15.22
CA GLN A 41 -2.00 17.09 -14.13
C GLN A 41 -1.64 15.63 -14.35
N GLU A 42 -0.39 15.38 -14.72
CA GLU A 42 0.05 14.02 -14.97
C GLU A 42 -0.12 13.26 -13.66
N LEU A 43 -1.03 12.30 -13.69
CA LEU A 43 -1.27 11.40 -12.58
C LEU A 43 -0.28 10.26 -12.71
N THR A 44 0.47 10.01 -11.65
CA THR A 44 1.36 8.85 -11.55
C THR A 44 0.84 7.95 -10.45
N THR A 45 0.81 6.64 -10.72
CA THR A 45 0.38 5.63 -9.75
C THR A 45 1.56 4.72 -9.41
N ILE A 46 1.79 4.51 -8.12
CA ILE A 46 2.83 3.61 -7.60
C ILE A 46 2.23 2.59 -6.63
N THR A 47 2.93 1.48 -6.44
CA THR A 47 2.67 0.54 -5.34
C THR A 47 3.76 0.67 -4.28
N ALA A 48 3.37 1.05 -3.07
CA ALA A 48 4.32 1.34 -1.99
C ALA A 48 3.76 0.95 -0.61
N LYS A 49 4.65 0.77 0.36
CA LYS A 49 4.30 0.64 1.78
C LYS A 49 4.18 2.01 2.39
N PHE A 50 3.26 2.18 3.34
CA PHE A 50 3.19 3.39 4.14
C PHE A 50 4.24 3.32 5.26
N ASP A 51 5.05 4.36 5.41
CA ASP A 51 6.10 4.41 6.44
C ASP A 51 5.61 5.16 7.68
N ALA A 52 5.32 6.45 7.52
CA ALA A 52 4.92 7.34 8.61
C ALA A 52 4.29 8.63 8.08
N VAL A 53 3.67 9.38 8.99
CA VAL A 53 3.31 10.79 8.76
C VAL A 53 4.25 11.68 9.54
N TYR A 54 4.82 12.70 8.89
CA TYR A 54 5.62 13.74 9.52
C TYR A 54 4.83 15.05 9.52
N THR A 55 5.09 15.93 10.49
CA THR A 55 4.46 17.26 10.53
C THR A 55 5.50 18.33 10.80
N ASN A 56 5.34 19.48 10.16
CA ASN A 56 6.12 20.68 10.44
C ASN A 56 5.28 21.94 10.21
N SER A 57 5.90 23.12 10.25
CA SER A 57 5.25 24.42 10.07
C SER A 57 4.55 24.59 8.70
N ASN A 58 4.91 23.77 7.71
CA ASN A 58 4.36 23.81 6.35
C ASN A 58 3.29 22.73 6.10
N GLY A 59 2.95 21.92 7.11
CA GLY A 59 1.87 20.92 7.05
C GLY A 59 2.34 19.49 7.27
N ALA A 60 1.48 18.54 6.91
CA ALA A 60 1.77 17.11 6.98
C ALA A 60 2.49 16.59 5.73
N ILE A 61 3.34 15.59 5.94
CA ILE A 61 4.06 14.83 4.90
C ILE A 61 3.75 13.36 5.12
N PHE A 62 3.27 12.67 4.10
CA PHE A 62 3.03 11.23 4.12
C PHE A 62 4.18 10.53 3.38
N SER A 63 4.92 9.67 4.07
CA SER A 63 6.04 8.92 3.47
C SER A 63 5.59 7.53 3.06
N PHE A 64 6.03 7.13 1.86
CA PHE A 64 5.87 5.78 1.35
C PHE A 64 7.15 5.25 0.73
N THR A 65 7.40 3.95 0.85
CA THR A 65 8.55 3.28 0.25
C THR A 65 8.09 2.20 -0.73
N ASP A 66 8.56 2.28 -1.99
CA ASP A 66 8.22 1.28 -3.01
C ASP A 66 9.01 -0.03 -2.85
N LYS A 67 8.70 -1.02 -3.71
CA LYS A 67 9.35 -2.34 -3.68
C LYS A 67 10.84 -2.30 -4.03
N GLU A 68 11.30 -1.25 -4.70
CA GLU A 68 12.71 -1.05 -5.06
C GLU A 68 13.47 -0.30 -3.95
N GLY A 69 12.78 0.08 -2.87
CA GLY A 69 13.34 0.81 -1.75
C GLY A 69 13.41 2.32 -1.97
N LYS A 70 12.77 2.85 -3.02
CA LYS A 70 12.69 4.29 -3.26
C LYS A 70 11.59 4.91 -2.40
N SER A 71 11.95 5.96 -1.68
CA SER A 71 11.05 6.70 -0.80
C SER A 71 10.37 7.87 -1.54
N TYR A 72 9.12 8.15 -1.17
CA TYR A 72 8.29 9.22 -1.70
C TYR A 72 7.65 9.99 -0.55
N ASP A 73 7.90 11.30 -0.51
CA ASP A 73 7.32 12.22 0.45
C ASP A 73 6.22 13.04 -0.22
N PHE A 74 4.97 12.84 0.23
CA PHE A 74 3.82 13.56 -0.30
C PHE A 74 3.32 14.63 0.67
N TRP A 75 3.20 15.86 0.18
CA TRP A 75 2.74 17.00 0.96
C TRP A 75 1.22 17.13 0.95
N GLU A 76 0.65 17.42 2.11
CA GLU A 76 -0.75 17.82 2.21
C GLU A 76 -0.97 19.21 1.59
N THR A 77 -1.88 19.30 0.62
CA THR A 77 -2.22 20.57 -0.06
C THR A 77 -3.63 21.07 0.27
N GLY A 78 -4.28 20.54 1.31
CA GLY A 78 -5.62 20.98 1.75
C GLY A 78 -6.79 20.45 0.92
N GLU A 79 -6.54 19.58 -0.07
CA GLU A 79 -7.60 18.84 -0.74
C GLU A 79 -7.90 17.55 0.01
N ASN A 80 -9.18 17.21 0.15
CA ASN A 80 -9.58 15.92 0.71
C ASN A 80 -9.10 14.82 -0.23
N VAL A 81 -8.14 14.02 0.25
CA VAL A 81 -7.63 12.87 -0.49
C VAL A 81 -8.45 11.64 -0.15
N GLU A 82 -9.04 11.03 -1.17
CA GLU A 82 -9.75 9.76 -1.00
C GLU A 82 -8.78 8.70 -0.46
N GLY A 83 -9.19 8.05 0.63
CA GLY A 83 -8.43 6.97 1.22
C GLY A 83 -7.27 7.38 2.13
N LEU A 84 -7.08 8.67 2.45
CA LEU A 84 -6.22 9.09 3.58
C LEU A 84 -6.96 9.12 4.92
N GLU A 85 -8.18 8.62 5.02
CA GLU A 85 -8.92 8.59 6.30
C GLU A 85 -8.18 7.80 7.38
N PHE A 86 -7.42 6.77 6.99
CA PHE A 86 -6.62 5.95 7.91
C PHE A 86 -5.49 6.75 8.58
N THR A 87 -5.06 7.87 8.00
CA THR A 87 -3.96 8.66 8.56
C THR A 87 -4.39 9.59 9.68
N ARG A 88 -5.70 9.85 9.82
CA ARG A 88 -6.26 10.74 10.85
C ARG A 88 -6.05 10.24 12.28
N SER A 89 -5.82 8.95 12.47
CA SER A 89 -5.52 8.35 13.78
C SER A 89 -4.02 8.15 14.05
N LEU A 90 -3.14 8.52 13.10
CA LEU A 90 -1.71 8.30 13.24
C LEU A 90 -1.05 9.33 14.13
N GLN A 91 -0.04 8.89 14.88
CA GLN A 91 0.86 9.78 15.59
C GLN A 91 1.96 10.27 14.63
N PRO A 92 2.29 11.57 14.63
CA PRO A 92 3.41 12.07 13.85
C PRO A 92 4.73 11.42 14.25
N ASN A 93 5.57 11.13 13.25
CA ASN A 93 6.89 10.51 13.39
C ASN A 93 6.87 9.10 14.01
N TYR A 94 5.72 8.42 13.96
CA TYR A 94 5.55 7.05 14.43
C TYR A 94 5.24 6.11 13.27
N ILE A 95 6.01 5.02 13.18
CA ILE A 95 5.72 3.91 12.28
C ILE A 95 4.71 3.02 12.99
N ASP A 96 3.48 2.97 12.49
CA ASP A 96 2.42 2.16 13.07
C ASP A 96 2.49 0.72 12.53
N PRO A 97 2.79 -0.29 13.37
CA PRO A 97 2.96 -1.68 12.94
C PRO A 97 1.75 -2.27 12.23
N LYS A 98 0.57 -1.66 12.38
CA LYS A 98 -0.64 -2.03 11.64
C LYS A 98 -0.44 -1.95 10.12
N PHE A 99 0.46 -1.10 9.63
CA PHE A 99 0.65 -0.86 8.20
C PHE A 99 1.92 -1.51 7.61
N ASP A 100 2.80 -2.10 8.42
CA ASP A 100 4.10 -2.67 7.99
C ASP A 100 4.00 -3.69 6.83
N ASN A 101 2.88 -4.39 6.75
CA ASN A 101 2.61 -5.45 5.78
C ASN A 101 1.49 -5.12 4.79
N ILE A 102 1.10 -3.85 4.71
CA ILE A 102 0.06 -3.38 3.81
C ILE A 102 0.74 -2.65 2.65
N LEU A 103 0.39 -3.05 1.42
CA LEU A 103 0.75 -2.29 0.23
C LEU A 103 -0.40 -1.35 -0.12
N PHE A 104 -0.04 -0.19 -0.64
CA PHE A 104 -0.96 0.82 -1.10
C PHE A 104 -0.71 1.12 -2.56
N GLU A 105 -1.79 1.29 -3.31
CA GLU A 105 -1.77 1.96 -4.60
C GLU A 105 -1.94 3.45 -4.32
N VAL A 106 -0.89 4.21 -4.59
CA VAL A 106 -0.84 5.66 -4.33
C VAL A 106 -0.82 6.36 -5.68
N THR A 107 -1.88 7.12 -5.97
CA THR A 107 -1.94 8.00 -7.14
C THR A 107 -1.63 9.42 -6.71
N TYR A 108 -0.69 10.06 -7.37
CA TYR A 108 -0.22 11.40 -7.03
C TYR A 108 -0.01 12.26 -8.27
N THR A 109 0.16 13.56 -8.04
CA THR A 109 0.56 14.54 -9.04
C THR A 109 1.50 15.57 -8.46
N THR A 110 2.14 16.37 -9.30
CA THR A 110 2.99 17.47 -8.88
C THR A 110 2.17 18.75 -8.75
N ARG A 111 2.29 19.46 -7.62
CA ARG A 111 1.59 20.71 -7.34
C ARG A 111 2.53 21.77 -6.81
N LYS A 112 2.16 23.04 -7.00
CA LYS A 112 2.81 24.16 -6.32
C LYS A 112 2.27 24.28 -4.89
N LYS A 113 3.17 24.34 -3.91
CA LYS A 113 2.84 24.62 -2.50
C LYS A 113 3.73 25.75 -2.00
N GLU A 114 3.15 26.65 -1.23
CA GLU A 114 3.87 27.74 -0.58
C GLU A 114 4.52 27.24 0.72
N PHE A 115 5.79 27.60 0.91
CA PHE A 115 6.60 27.25 2.08
C PHE A 115 7.03 28.51 2.82
N TYR A 116 6.79 28.53 4.13
CA TYR A 116 7.24 29.58 5.02
C TYR A 116 8.58 29.17 5.64
N LEU A 117 9.62 29.94 5.34
CA LEU A 117 10.93 29.80 5.97
C LEU A 117 10.91 30.52 7.31
N SER A 118 11.55 29.95 8.33
CA SER A 118 11.63 30.56 9.66
C SER A 118 12.24 31.96 9.56
N GLY A 119 11.49 32.98 9.97
CA GLY A 119 11.91 34.38 9.96
C GLY A 119 11.65 35.15 8.65
N SER A 120 10.98 34.57 7.65
CA SER A 120 10.57 35.26 6.42
C SER A 120 9.07 35.57 6.42
N GLU A 121 8.69 36.79 6.04
CA GLU A 121 7.29 37.17 5.77
C GLU A 121 6.82 36.74 4.36
N VAL A 122 7.76 36.30 3.51
CA VAL A 122 7.50 35.89 2.12
C VAL A 122 7.64 34.38 2.00
N GLY A 123 6.58 33.73 1.50
CA GLY A 123 6.57 32.31 1.18
C GLY A 123 7.25 32.01 -0.17
N GLU A 124 7.84 30.82 -0.28
CA GLU A 124 8.43 30.32 -1.52
C GLU A 124 7.53 29.26 -2.15
N LEU A 125 7.20 29.39 -3.44
CA LEU A 125 6.44 28.37 -4.18
C LEU A 125 7.37 27.26 -4.67
N ARG A 126 7.12 26.02 -4.23
CA ARG A 126 7.87 24.83 -4.66
C ARG A 126 6.96 23.78 -5.25
N ASP A 127 7.50 23.00 -6.19
CA ASP A 127 6.85 21.79 -6.67
C ASP A 127 6.96 20.69 -5.61
N VAL A 128 5.82 20.08 -5.30
CA VAL A 128 5.70 18.99 -4.34
C VAL A 128 4.86 17.87 -4.93
N LEU A 129 5.12 16.64 -4.50
CA LEU A 129 4.22 15.53 -4.76
C LEU A 129 3.00 15.66 -3.85
N SER A 130 1.81 15.59 -4.42
CA SER A 130 0.54 15.64 -3.71
C SER A 130 -0.24 14.38 -4.01
N ILE A 131 -0.72 13.70 -2.98
CA ILE A 131 -1.59 12.53 -3.16
C ILE A 131 -2.93 12.98 -3.74
N VAL A 132 -3.43 12.22 -4.71
CA VAL A 132 -4.77 12.34 -5.29
C VAL A 132 -5.67 11.23 -4.75
N SER A 133 -5.17 10.01 -4.63
CA SER A 133 -5.86 8.91 -3.97
C SER A 133 -4.90 7.89 -3.35
N VAL A 134 -5.33 7.26 -2.26
CA VAL A 134 -4.67 6.09 -1.67
C VAL A 134 -5.67 4.95 -1.59
N LYS A 135 -5.27 3.79 -2.09
CA LYS A 135 -6.07 2.57 -1.97
C LYS A 135 -5.25 1.48 -1.33
N GLU A 136 -5.73 0.97 -0.20
CA GLU A 136 -5.19 -0.25 0.38
C GLU A 136 -5.30 -1.39 -0.64
N LEU A 137 -4.15 -1.90 -1.08
CA LEU A 137 -4.10 -3.16 -1.78
C LEU A 137 -4.27 -4.23 -0.73
N LYS A 138 -5.49 -4.78 -0.63
CA LYS A 138 -5.72 -6.00 0.13
C LYS A 138 -4.63 -6.99 -0.28
N ALA A 139 -3.78 -7.35 0.68
CA ALA A 139 -2.74 -8.35 0.44
C ALA A 139 -3.40 -9.52 -0.27
N ASP A 140 -2.85 -9.93 -1.42
CA ASP A 140 -3.32 -11.16 -2.02
C ASP A 140 -2.95 -12.27 -1.04
N LEU A 141 -3.94 -12.71 -0.26
CA LEU A 141 -3.72 -13.74 0.75
C LEU A 141 -3.48 -15.10 0.11
N ASN A 142 -3.69 -15.21 -1.22
CA ASN A 142 -3.33 -16.38 -1.99
C ASN A 142 -1.87 -16.74 -1.74
N ILE A 143 -1.62 -18.03 -1.62
CA ILE A 143 -0.27 -18.56 -1.50
C ILE A 143 0.24 -18.73 -2.92
N SER A 144 1.20 -17.89 -3.32
CA SER A 144 1.78 -17.93 -4.67
C SER A 144 2.75 -19.11 -4.84
N VAL A 145 3.09 -19.45 -6.08
CA VAL A 145 4.11 -20.47 -6.35
C VAL A 145 5.48 -20.02 -5.81
N GLU A 146 5.76 -18.73 -5.92
CA GLU A 146 6.98 -18.10 -5.41
C GLU A 146 7.07 -18.19 -3.89
N ASP A 147 5.95 -17.98 -3.17
CA ASP A 147 5.87 -18.21 -1.73
C ASP A 147 6.22 -19.65 -1.38
N ILE A 148 5.67 -20.62 -2.10
CA ILE A 148 5.89 -22.05 -1.86
C ILE A 148 7.36 -22.43 -2.12
N LEU A 149 7.99 -21.89 -3.17
CA LEU A 149 9.41 -22.14 -3.47
C LEU A 149 10.35 -21.63 -2.37
N ARG A 150 9.94 -20.58 -1.65
CA ARG A 150 10.67 -20.03 -0.50
C ARG A 150 10.24 -20.63 0.84
N MET A 151 9.26 -21.52 0.81
CA MET A 151 8.68 -22.11 2.01
C MET A 151 9.45 -23.33 2.48
N GLN A 152 9.60 -23.44 3.79
CA GLN A 152 9.97 -24.68 4.47
C GLN A 152 8.81 -25.10 5.37
N LEU A 153 8.41 -26.36 5.24
CA LEU A 153 7.46 -27.00 6.15
C LEU A 153 8.21 -27.88 7.14
N SER A 154 7.74 -27.97 8.37
CA SER A 154 8.28 -28.87 9.38
C SER A 154 7.21 -29.32 10.36
N GLY A 155 7.31 -30.58 10.80
CA GLY A 155 6.52 -31.10 11.91
C GLY A 155 7.43 -31.68 12.99
N THR A 156 6.92 -31.69 14.22
CA THR A 156 7.64 -32.09 15.43
C THR A 156 7.33 -33.53 15.83
N GLU A 157 6.11 -34.02 15.59
CA GLU A 157 5.72 -35.40 15.93
C GLU A 157 4.93 -36.09 14.79
N PRO A 158 5.56 -37.01 14.05
CA PRO A 158 7.00 -37.29 14.01
C PRO A 158 7.80 -36.09 13.48
N PHE A 159 9.13 -36.07 13.68
CA PHE A 159 9.99 -35.05 13.08
C PHE A 159 10.09 -35.22 11.55
N TRP A 160 9.74 -34.18 10.81
CA TRP A 160 9.91 -34.15 9.35
C TRP A 160 10.07 -32.72 8.85
N SER A 161 10.60 -32.56 7.63
CA SER A 161 10.54 -31.29 6.92
C SER A 161 10.40 -31.45 5.41
N ILE A 162 9.84 -30.44 4.74
CA ILE A 162 9.71 -30.36 3.29
C ILE A 162 10.30 -29.05 2.80
N LYS A 163 11.12 -29.13 1.75
CA LYS A 163 11.60 -27.98 0.96
C LYS A 163 11.14 -28.13 -0.49
N PHE A 164 10.61 -27.07 -1.08
CA PHE A 164 10.12 -27.11 -2.46
C PHE A 164 11.20 -26.64 -3.45
N LYS A 165 11.21 -27.24 -4.64
CA LYS A 165 11.97 -26.82 -5.83
C LYS A 165 11.00 -26.76 -7.01
N GLU A 166 11.45 -26.24 -8.15
CA GLU A 166 10.57 -26.18 -9.33
C GLU A 166 10.11 -27.56 -9.81
N ASP A 167 10.99 -28.56 -9.78
CA ASP A 167 10.75 -29.86 -10.41
C ASP A 167 10.42 -30.99 -9.42
N TYR A 168 10.67 -30.78 -8.12
CA TYR A 168 10.41 -31.75 -7.05
C TYR A 168 10.38 -31.04 -5.68
N ALA A 169 9.93 -31.73 -4.64
CA ALA A 169 10.20 -31.33 -3.26
C ALA A 169 11.11 -32.35 -2.57
N GLU A 170 11.80 -31.95 -1.51
CA GLU A 170 12.66 -32.81 -0.70
C GLU A 170 12.00 -33.05 0.64
N PHE A 171 11.79 -34.31 0.99
CA PHE A 171 11.22 -34.75 2.27
C PHE A 171 12.32 -35.32 3.16
N PHE A 172 12.50 -34.72 4.32
CA PHE A 172 13.52 -35.11 5.30
C PHE A 172 12.87 -35.66 6.56
N THR A 173 13.50 -36.68 7.14
CA THR A 173 13.21 -37.20 8.48
C THR A 173 14.55 -37.43 9.19
N PRO A 174 14.58 -37.60 10.52
CA PRO A 174 15.82 -37.98 11.22
C PRO A 174 16.49 -39.24 10.64
N ASP A 175 15.70 -40.18 10.13
CA ASP A 175 16.18 -41.42 9.49
C ASP A 175 16.69 -41.24 8.07
N ASN A 176 16.47 -40.07 7.46
CA ASN A 176 16.80 -39.78 6.07
C ASN A 176 17.27 -38.33 5.91
N ILE A 177 18.51 -38.11 6.32
CA ILE A 177 19.17 -36.80 6.33
C ILE A 177 19.46 -36.31 4.90
N ASP A 178 19.69 -37.22 3.95
CA ASP A 178 19.94 -36.88 2.55
C ASP A 178 18.68 -36.44 1.78
N GLY A 179 17.50 -36.64 2.36
CA GLY A 179 16.22 -36.27 1.77
C GLY A 179 15.72 -37.25 0.70
N VAL A 180 14.42 -37.51 0.68
CA VAL A 180 13.76 -38.29 -0.38
C VAL A 180 12.96 -37.34 -1.24
N LYS A 181 13.11 -37.47 -2.56
CA LYS A 181 12.37 -36.65 -3.51
C LYS A 181 10.89 -37.01 -3.55
N ILE A 182 10.06 -35.98 -3.46
CA ILE A 182 8.66 -35.98 -3.84
C ILE A 182 8.58 -35.47 -5.28
N PHE A 183 8.18 -36.33 -6.21
CA PHE A 183 7.98 -35.93 -7.60
C PHE A 183 6.56 -35.44 -7.82
N TYR A 184 6.39 -34.28 -8.45
CA TYR A 184 5.08 -33.67 -8.66
C TYR A 184 4.20 -34.47 -9.60
N LYS A 185 2.89 -34.46 -9.36
CA LYS A 185 1.90 -35.20 -10.14
C LYS A 185 0.65 -34.36 -10.43
N ILE A 186 0.19 -34.41 -11.67
CA ILE A 186 -1.08 -33.78 -12.09
C ILE A 186 -2.21 -34.81 -11.91
N GLU A 187 -3.36 -34.36 -11.39
CA GLU A 187 -4.53 -35.20 -11.12
C GLU A 187 -5.16 -35.76 -12.43
N SER A 188 -5.22 -34.91 -13.46
CA SER A 188 -5.75 -35.22 -14.80
C SER A 188 -4.82 -34.68 -15.90
N GLY A 189 -3.79 -35.44 -16.27
CA GLY A 189 -2.93 -35.08 -17.39
C GLY A 189 -1.69 -35.95 -17.55
N ASN A 190 -1.18 -36.04 -18.78
CA ASN A 190 0.03 -36.78 -19.15
C ASN A 190 1.23 -35.85 -19.39
N LYS A 191 1.52 -34.95 -18.43
CA LYS A 191 2.79 -34.21 -18.47
C LYS A 191 3.88 -35.09 -17.86
N ALA A 192 4.89 -35.46 -18.65
CA ALA A 192 5.95 -36.37 -18.23
C ALA A 192 6.81 -35.82 -17.07
N LYS A 193 6.90 -34.49 -16.95
CA LYS A 193 7.65 -33.78 -15.89
C LYS A 193 6.86 -32.54 -15.44
N PRO A 194 5.88 -32.69 -14.54
CA PRO A 194 5.18 -31.56 -13.95
C PRO A 194 6.14 -30.72 -13.10
N LYS A 195 6.00 -29.40 -13.19
CA LYS A 195 6.62 -28.43 -12.28
C LYS A 195 5.66 -28.08 -11.16
N LEU A 196 6.16 -27.45 -10.10
CA LEU A 196 5.37 -26.99 -8.97
C LEU A 196 4.15 -26.16 -9.42
N LYS A 197 4.36 -25.19 -10.32
CA LYS A 197 3.28 -24.36 -10.87
C LYS A 197 2.16 -25.13 -11.57
N ASP A 198 2.45 -26.35 -12.06
CA ASP A 198 1.47 -27.18 -12.75
C ASP A 198 0.62 -28.02 -11.77
N VAL A 199 1.05 -28.14 -10.51
CA VAL A 199 0.42 -29.02 -9.50
C VAL A 199 -0.10 -28.30 -8.27
N VAL A 200 0.26 -27.03 -8.09
CA VAL A 200 -0.32 -26.16 -7.06
C VAL A 200 -1.76 -25.86 -7.45
N LYS A 201 -2.70 -26.30 -6.62
CA LYS A 201 -4.13 -26.05 -6.76
C LYS A 201 -4.59 -25.19 -5.60
N ASN A 202 -5.13 -24.01 -5.89
CA ASN A 202 -5.82 -23.20 -4.90
C ASN A 202 -7.10 -23.93 -4.48
N VAL A 203 -7.19 -24.28 -3.20
CA VAL A 203 -8.40 -24.88 -2.59
C VAL A 203 -9.36 -23.77 -2.18
N ASP A 204 -8.81 -22.70 -1.60
CA ASP A 204 -9.50 -21.45 -1.28
C ASP A 204 -8.46 -20.28 -1.27
N LYS A 205 -8.86 -19.08 -0.85
CA LYS A 205 -7.97 -17.90 -0.82
C LYS A 205 -6.77 -18.03 0.11
N LEU A 206 -6.82 -18.93 1.08
CA LEU A 206 -5.81 -19.12 2.12
C LEU A 206 -5.15 -20.48 2.05
N ALA A 207 -5.59 -21.37 1.16
CA ALA A 207 -5.14 -22.75 1.14
C ALA A 207 -4.79 -23.25 -0.26
N VAL A 208 -3.66 -23.95 -0.34
CA VAL A 208 -3.20 -24.64 -1.54
C VAL A 208 -3.03 -26.13 -1.28
N GLU A 209 -3.17 -26.91 -2.33
CA GLU A 209 -2.90 -28.34 -2.36
C GLU A 209 -1.85 -28.64 -3.43
N ILE A 210 -0.90 -29.51 -3.10
CA ILE A 210 0.16 -30.00 -3.98
C ILE A 210 0.11 -31.52 -3.99
N LEU A 211 0.09 -32.09 -5.19
CA LEU A 211 0.09 -33.54 -5.39
C LEU A 211 1.46 -34.02 -5.85
N GLY A 212 1.87 -35.18 -5.34
CA GLY A 212 3.12 -35.81 -5.76
C GLY A 212 3.18 -37.30 -5.48
N THR A 213 4.37 -37.85 -5.65
CA THR A 213 4.71 -39.23 -5.28
C THR A 213 6.00 -39.27 -4.48
N LEU A 214 6.00 -40.05 -3.40
CA LEU A 214 7.14 -40.32 -2.54
C LEU A 214 7.38 -41.82 -2.54
N LYS A 215 8.55 -42.28 -3.01
CA LYS A 215 8.86 -43.73 -3.17
C LYS A 215 7.78 -44.51 -3.95
N GLY A 216 7.17 -43.87 -4.96
CA GLY A 216 6.10 -44.46 -5.78
C GLY A 216 4.70 -44.39 -5.18
N GLU A 217 4.58 -44.03 -3.90
CA GLU A 217 3.33 -43.85 -3.18
C GLU A 217 2.77 -42.44 -3.38
N ARG A 218 1.44 -42.28 -3.45
CA ARG A 218 0.82 -40.96 -3.64
C ARG A 218 0.89 -40.16 -2.34
N ILE A 219 1.20 -38.88 -2.48
CA ILE A 219 1.21 -37.93 -1.38
C ILE A 219 0.45 -36.66 -1.76
N LYS A 220 -0.25 -36.08 -0.79
CA LYS A 220 -0.95 -34.82 -0.90
C LYS A 220 -0.46 -33.91 0.22
N ILE A 221 -0.02 -32.71 -0.14
CA ILE A 221 0.43 -31.69 0.79
C ILE A 221 -0.59 -30.55 0.73
N LYS A 222 -1.19 -30.21 1.87
CA LYS A 222 -2.08 -29.07 2.03
C LYS A 222 -1.37 -28.02 2.88
N ILE A 223 -1.35 -26.78 2.41
CA ILE A 223 -0.76 -25.64 3.11
C ILE A 223 -1.87 -24.62 3.30
N LYS A 224 -2.01 -24.08 4.51
CA LYS A 224 -3.00 -23.05 4.82
C LYS A 224 -2.35 -21.88 5.52
N ARG A 225 -2.69 -20.66 5.12
CA ARG A 225 -2.29 -19.41 5.77
C ARG A 225 -3.12 -19.23 7.04
N GLU A 226 -2.59 -19.71 8.14
CA GLU A 226 -3.13 -19.53 9.49
C GLU A 226 -2.00 -19.64 10.52
N LYS A 227 -2.20 -19.05 11.70
CA LYS A 227 -1.23 -19.15 12.80
C LYS A 227 -1.06 -20.61 13.20
N CYS A 228 0.18 -21.07 13.28
CA CYS A 228 0.53 -22.43 13.65
C CYS A 228 1.59 -22.42 14.75
N SER A 229 1.38 -23.24 15.78
CA SER A 229 2.36 -23.54 16.85
C SER A 229 2.96 -24.90 16.55
N ASP A 230 4.27 -25.04 16.68
CA ASP A 230 4.94 -26.34 16.62
C ASP A 230 5.00 -27.06 17.98
N ASP A 231 4.41 -26.43 19.01
CA ASP A 231 4.33 -26.85 20.41
C ASP A 231 5.69 -27.13 21.08
N MET A 232 6.76 -26.62 20.46
CA MET A 232 8.16 -26.80 20.88
C MET A 232 8.92 -25.49 20.99
N SER A 233 8.49 -24.46 20.26
CA SER A 233 9.07 -23.12 20.25
C SER A 233 8.04 -22.06 20.61
N ASP A 234 8.51 -20.88 21.01
CA ASP A 234 7.66 -19.69 21.15
C ASP A 234 7.35 -19.03 19.78
N GLU A 235 7.84 -19.61 18.66
CA GLU A 235 7.64 -19.08 17.31
C GLU A 235 6.21 -19.40 16.82
N ILE A 236 5.45 -18.36 16.47
CA ILE A 236 4.15 -18.51 15.80
C ILE A 236 4.38 -18.44 14.29
N PHE A 237 4.22 -19.58 13.63
CA PHE A 237 4.37 -19.72 12.19
C PHE A 237 3.15 -19.17 11.44
N SER A 238 3.37 -18.64 10.24
CA SER A 238 2.31 -18.02 9.43
C SER A 238 1.50 -19.01 8.57
N PHE A 239 1.89 -20.30 8.60
CA PHE A 239 1.24 -21.35 7.82
C PHE A 239 1.13 -22.64 8.64
N SER A 240 0.02 -23.36 8.45
CA SER A 240 -0.13 -24.76 8.83
C SER A 240 0.05 -25.66 7.61
N ALA A 241 0.50 -26.89 7.85
CA ALA A 241 0.74 -27.90 6.83
C ALA A 241 0.18 -29.25 7.25
N GLU A 242 -0.41 -29.94 6.28
CA GLU A 242 -0.89 -31.31 6.41
C GLU A 242 -0.36 -32.15 5.25
N VAL A 243 0.29 -33.26 5.55
CA VAL A 243 0.84 -34.20 4.58
C VAL A 243 0.11 -35.52 4.72
N LEU A 244 -0.68 -35.88 3.69
CA LEU A 244 -1.41 -37.13 3.61
C LEU A 244 -0.65 -38.11 2.72
N MET A 245 -0.19 -39.22 3.31
CA MET A 245 0.46 -40.33 2.60
C MET A 245 -0.56 -41.45 2.31
N SER A 246 -0.33 -42.26 1.27
CA SER A 246 -1.29 -43.28 0.80
C SER A 246 -1.72 -44.33 1.82
N LYS A 247 -0.99 -44.54 2.91
CA LYS A 247 -1.33 -45.48 4.00
C LYS A 247 -2.15 -44.85 5.12
N SER A 248 -2.85 -43.75 4.84
CA SER A 248 -3.61 -42.97 5.83
C SER A 248 -2.75 -42.33 6.93
N THR A 249 -1.42 -42.31 6.76
CA THR A 249 -0.53 -41.55 7.62
C THR A 249 -0.72 -40.07 7.33
N LYS A 250 -1.16 -39.33 8.35
CA LYS A 250 -1.30 -37.89 8.33
C LYS A 250 -0.19 -37.28 9.18
N LEU A 251 0.60 -36.41 8.58
CA LEU A 251 1.62 -35.63 9.28
C LEU A 251 1.16 -34.17 9.35
N ASN A 252 1.16 -33.61 10.54
CA ASN A 252 0.87 -32.19 10.75
C ASN A 252 2.17 -31.42 10.98
N GLY A 253 2.19 -30.16 10.61
CA GLY A 253 3.32 -29.29 10.80
C GLY A 253 2.99 -27.83 10.54
N CYS A 254 4.00 -26.99 10.68
CA CYS A 254 3.94 -25.56 10.41
C CYS A 254 4.83 -25.20 9.23
N GLY A 255 4.62 -24.02 8.66
CA GLY A 255 5.40 -23.49 7.54
C GLY A 255 5.87 -22.06 7.77
N LYS A 256 7.06 -21.76 7.27
CA LYS A 256 7.57 -20.39 7.14
C LYS A 256 8.17 -20.14 5.78
N ILE A 257 8.04 -18.90 5.32
CA ILE A 257 8.70 -18.40 4.12
C ILE A 257 10.03 -17.81 4.56
N HIS A 258 11.12 -18.29 3.99
CA HIS A 258 12.44 -17.66 4.14
C HIS A 258 12.54 -16.51 3.13
N LEU A 259 12.79 -15.30 3.61
CA LEU A 259 12.99 -14.11 2.79
C LEU A 259 14.38 -14.10 2.14
#